data_AF-A0A090T2P9-F1
#
_entry.id   AF-A0A090T2P9-F1
#
_cell.length_a   1.000
_cell.length_b   1.000
_cell.length_c   1.000
_cell.angle_alpha   90.00
_cell.angle_beta   90.00
_cell.angle_gamma   90.00
#
_symmetry.space_group_name_H-M   'P 1'
#
loop_
_entity.id
_entity.type
_entity.pdbx_description
1 polymer ?
#
loop_
_entity_poly.entity_id
_entity_poly.type
_entity_poly.pdbx_seq_one_letter_code
_entity_poly.pdbx_strand_id
1 'polypeptide(L)'
;MYTQALHENANSWSKMSSEYPDIKVRSFPPEVINALKQANGELLKQQASKDELAKEILDSQASYLNKMREWTNISLQAYLNEQTN
;
A
#
# COMPACT_ATOMS: atom_id res chain seq x y z
N MET A 1 15.90 8.62 4.73
CA MET A 1 15.07 8.57 3.51
C MET A 1 13.58 8.46 3.82
N TYR A 2 13.10 7.52 4.64
CA TYR A 2 11.66 7.38 4.95
C TYR A 2 11.04 8.65 5.60
N THR A 3 11.62 9.14 6.70
CA THR A 3 11.12 10.36 7.38
C THR A 3 11.18 11.60 6.48
N GLN A 4 12.22 11.70 5.65
CA GLN A 4 12.34 12.79 4.67
C GLN A 4 11.25 12.69 3.60
N ALA A 5 10.98 11.49 3.06
CA ALA A 5 9.91 11.30 2.09
C ALA A 5 8.52 11.64 2.68
N LEU A 6 8.27 11.26 3.94
CA LEU A 6 7.03 11.63 4.63
C LEU A 6 6.91 13.14 4.85
N HIS A 7 8.02 13.81 5.22
CA HIS A 7 8.05 15.26 5.34
C HIS A 7 7.73 15.95 4.02
N GLU A 8 8.39 15.55 2.93
CA GLU A 8 8.15 16.14 1.61
C GLU A 8 6.73 15.86 1.08
N ASN A 9 6.19 14.66 1.34
CA ASN A 9 4.81 14.32 1.00
C ASN A 9 3.81 15.21 1.75
N ALA A 10 4.05 15.45 3.06
CA ALA A 10 3.18 16.31 3.86
C ALA A 10 3.23 17.77 3.39
N ASN A 11 4.42 18.30 3.12
CA ASN A 11 4.60 19.64 2.56
C ASN A 11 3.90 19.78 1.21
N SER A 12 4.08 18.79 0.33
CA SER A 12 3.47 18.77 -1.00
C SER A 12 1.95 18.70 -0.93
N TRP A 13 1.39 17.85 -0.08
CA TRP A 13 -0.05 17.72 0.09
C TRP A 13 -0.68 19.01 0.65
N SER A 14 -0.03 19.65 1.63
CA SER A 14 -0.46 20.94 2.18
C SER A 14 -0.52 22.01 1.09
N LYS A 15 0.53 22.12 0.27
CA LYS A 15 0.61 23.05 -0.86
C LYS A 15 -0.42 22.74 -1.95
N MET A 16 -0.60 21.48 -2.30
CA MET A 16 -1.60 21.06 -3.30
C MET A 16 -3.02 21.42 -2.86
N SER A 17 -3.33 21.23 -1.58
CA SER A 17 -4.64 21.51 -1.02
C SER A 17 -4.97 23.01 -0.95
N SER A 18 -3.95 23.87 -0.77
CA SER A 18 -4.13 25.32 -0.73
C SER A 18 -4.12 25.99 -2.10
N GLU A 19 -3.21 25.58 -2.99
CA GLU A 19 -2.98 26.26 -4.27
C GLU A 19 -3.82 25.71 -5.43
N TYR A 20 -4.36 24.49 -5.31
CA TYR A 20 -5.08 23.82 -6.39
C TYR A 20 -6.43 23.26 -5.91
N PRO A 21 -7.42 24.14 -5.61
CA PRO A 21 -8.72 23.73 -5.07
C PRO A 21 -9.55 22.84 -6.00
N ASP A 22 -9.25 22.83 -7.30
CA ASP A 22 -9.94 22.02 -8.30
C ASP A 22 -9.50 20.54 -8.33
N ILE A 23 -8.46 20.17 -7.57
CA ILE A 23 -8.00 18.78 -7.49
C ILE A 23 -9.07 17.90 -6.86
N LYS A 24 -9.41 16.82 -7.58
CA LYS A 24 -10.41 15.83 -7.16
C LYS A 24 -9.72 14.51 -6.86
N VAL A 25 -9.41 14.27 -5.59
CA VAL A 25 -8.95 12.95 -5.14
C VAL A 25 -10.11 11.96 -5.27
N ARG A 26 -9.83 10.81 -5.88
CA ARG A 26 -10.79 9.75 -6.14
C ARG A 26 -10.18 8.40 -5.79
N SER A 27 -11.03 7.50 -5.33
CA SER A 27 -10.68 6.10 -5.13
C SER A 27 -11.19 5.29 -6.31
N PHE A 28 -10.42 4.28 -6.72
CA PHE A 28 -10.93 3.31 -7.69
C PHE A 28 -12.15 2.58 -7.11
N PRO A 29 -13.14 2.26 -7.95
CA PRO A 29 -14.25 1.42 -7.54
C PRO A 29 -13.79 0.06 -7.01
N PRO A 30 -14.53 -0.57 -6.08
CA PRO A 30 -14.16 -1.87 -5.50
C PRO A 30 -13.89 -2.96 -6.54
N GLU A 31 -14.67 -3.01 -7.62
CA GLU A 31 -14.51 -3.97 -8.71
C GLU A 31 -13.16 -3.82 -9.42
N VAL A 32 -12.69 -2.59 -9.60
CA VAL A 32 -11.37 -2.31 -10.23
C VAL A 32 -10.25 -2.75 -9.29
N ILE A 33 -10.34 -2.42 -8.00
CA ILE A 33 -9.34 -2.84 -7.01
C ILE A 33 -9.28 -4.38 -6.90
N ASN A 34 -10.43 -5.05 -6.94
CA ASN A 34 -10.49 -6.50 -6.91
C ASN A 34 -9.86 -7.13 -8.15
N ALA A 35 -10.14 -6.60 -9.34
CA ALA A 35 -9.52 -7.04 -10.59
C ALA A 35 -7.99 -6.85 -10.57
N LEU A 36 -7.51 -5.71 -10.08
CA LEU A 36 -6.07 -5.44 -9.95
C LEU A 36 -5.40 -6.40 -8.96
N LYS A 37 -6.03 -6.70 -7.82
CA LYS A 37 -5.52 -7.67 -6.84
C LYS A 37 -5.44 -9.08 -7.44
N GLN A 38 -6.46 -9.49 -8.19
CA GLN A 38 -6.47 -10.78 -8.86
C GLN A 38 -5.34 -10.88 -9.89
N ALA A 39 -5.25 -9.92 -10.81
CA ALA A 39 -4.23 -9.89 -11.86
C ALA A 39 -2.81 -9.89 -11.26
N ASN A 40 -2.59 -9.14 -10.18
CA ASN A 40 -1.32 -9.16 -9.46
C ASN A 40 -1.02 -10.55 -8.86
N GLY A 41 -2.00 -11.19 -8.22
CA GLY A 41 -1.84 -12.53 -7.66
C GLY A 41 -1.52 -13.59 -8.73
N GLU A 42 -2.16 -13.50 -9.89
CA GLU A 42 -1.88 -14.37 -11.04
C GLU A 42 -0.46 -14.16 -11.57
N LEU A 43 -0.03 -12.91 -11.75
CA LEU A 43 1.30 -12.57 -12.21
C LEU A 43 2.38 -13.06 -11.24
N LEU A 44 2.20 -12.84 -9.93
CA LEU A 44 3.16 -13.30 -8.92
C LEU A 44 3.32 -14.82 -8.93
N LYS A 45 2.21 -15.58 -9.04
CA LYS A 45 2.25 -17.04 -9.17
C LYS A 45 2.97 -17.46 -10.45
N GLN A 46 2.69 -16.78 -11.56
CA GLN A 46 3.34 -17.06 -12.84
C GLN A 46 4.86 -16.84 -12.74
N GLN A 47 5.31 -15.74 -12.14
CA GLN A 47 6.75 -15.48 -11.98
C GLN A 47 7.42 -16.48 -11.04
N ALA A 48 6.79 -16.78 -9.89
CA ALA A 48 7.30 -17.79 -8.96
C ALA A 48 7.38 -19.21 -9.58
N SER A 49 6.56 -19.52 -10.59
CA SER A 49 6.64 -20.81 -11.29
C SER A 49 7.79 -20.91 -12.31
N LYS A 50 8.37 -19.77 -12.71
CA LYS A 50 9.38 -19.69 -13.78
C LYS A 50 10.81 -19.66 -13.26
N ASP A 51 11.02 -19.24 -12.02
CA ASP A 51 12.34 -18.98 -11.45
C ASP A 51 12.32 -19.26 -9.94
N GLU A 52 13.23 -20.13 -9.48
CA GLU A 52 13.34 -20.53 -8.07
C GLU A 52 13.78 -19.39 -7.15
N LEU A 53 14.68 -18.52 -7.60
CA LEU A 53 15.08 -17.33 -6.85
C LEU A 53 13.93 -16.33 -6.76
N ALA A 54 13.19 -16.13 -7.87
CA ALA A 54 12.00 -15.29 -7.85
C ALA A 54 10.96 -15.84 -6.86
N LYS A 55 10.77 -17.16 -6.83
CA LYS A 55 9.89 -17.82 -5.85
C LYS A 55 10.34 -17.56 -4.42
N GLU A 56 11.62 -17.77 -4.11
CA GLU A 56 12.16 -17.53 -2.76
C GLU A 56 11.93 -16.08 -2.31
N ILE A 57 12.24 -15.12 -3.17
CA ILE A 57 12.07 -13.69 -2.90
C ILE A 57 10.59 -13.36 -2.65
N LEU A 58 9.68 -13.85 -3.50
CA LEU A 58 8.25 -13.58 -3.38
C LEU A 58 7.64 -14.23 -2.13
N ASP A 59 8.04 -15.46 -1.81
CA ASP A 59 7.59 -16.18 -0.62
C ASP A 59 8.08 -15.46 0.67
N SER A 60 9.33 -14.98 0.67
CA SER A 60 9.91 -14.19 1.76
C SER A 60 9.15 -12.87 1.96
N GLN A 61 8.91 -12.12 0.88
CA GLN A 61 8.15 -10.87 0.93
C GLN A 61 6.72 -11.09 1.43
N ALA A 62 6.01 -12.09 0.90
CA ALA A 62 4.64 -12.40 1.31
C ALA A 62 4.56 -12.77 2.80
N SER A 63 5.50 -13.60 3.26
CA SER A 63 5.58 -14.03 4.67
C SER A 63 5.84 -12.85 5.60
N TYR A 64 6.80 -11.98 5.25
CA TYR A 64 7.12 -10.81 6.06
C TYR A 64 5.97 -9.80 6.09
N LEU A 65 5.33 -9.55 4.94
CA LEU A 65 4.17 -8.65 4.85
C LEU A 65 3.00 -9.14 5.71
N ASN A 66 2.71 -10.45 5.71
CA ASN A 66 1.65 -11.00 6.57
C ASN A 66 1.97 -10.78 8.05
N LYS A 67 3.21 -11.06 8.47
CA LYS A 67 3.65 -10.82 9.86
C LYS A 67 3.54 -9.34 10.26
N MET A 68 4.00 -8.43 9.39
CA MET A 68 4.04 -6.99 9.68
C MET A 68 2.66 -6.34 9.66
N ARG A 69 1.74 -6.84 8.81
CA ARG A 69 0.34 -6.36 8.75
C ARG A 69 -0.38 -6.52 10.07
N GLU A 70 -0.24 -7.67 10.74
CA GLU A 70 -0.88 -7.89 12.04
C GLU A 70 -0.43 -6.83 13.05
N TRP A 71 0.87 -6.54 13.12
CA TRP A 71 1.39 -5.47 13.96
C TRP A 71 0.84 -4.10 13.56
N THR A 72 0.77 -3.78 12.26
CA THR A 72 0.24 -2.50 11.77
C THR A 72 -1.23 -2.32 12.13
N ASN A 73 -2.02 -3.38 12.03
CA ASN A 73 -3.44 -3.37 12.35
C ASN A 73 -3.69 -3.03 13.82
N ILE A 74 -2.97 -3.69 14.74
CA ILE A 74 -3.15 -3.48 16.19
C ILE A 74 -2.48 -2.22 16.75
N SER A 75 -1.61 -1.57 15.97
CA SER A 75 -0.87 -0.37 16.40
C SER A 75 -1.37 0.87 15.67
N LEU A 76 -0.79 1.18 14.50
CA LEU A 76 -1.05 2.41 13.78
C LEU A 76 -2.50 2.51 13.29
N GLN A 77 -3.05 1.43 12.71
CA GLN A 77 -4.41 1.47 12.21
C GLN A 77 -5.42 1.60 13.35
N ALA A 78 -5.22 0.89 14.46
CA ALA A 78 -6.04 1.02 15.66
C ALA A 78 -6.04 2.47 16.19
N TYR A 79 -4.85 3.07 16.36
CA TYR A 79 -4.71 4.46 16.80
C TYR A 79 -5.46 5.45 15.87
N LEU A 80 -5.31 5.31 14.55
CA LEU A 80 -5.98 6.19 13.59
C LEU A 80 -7.51 6.01 13.58
N ASN A 81 -7.98 4.77 13.75
CA ASN A 81 -9.40 4.46 13.82
C ASN A 81 -10.06 5.00 15.11
N GLU A 82 -9.34 5.01 16.23
CA GLU A 82 -9.84 5.62 17.47
C GLU A 82 -9.97 7.14 17.36
N GLN A 83 -9.07 7.79 16.63
CA GLN A 83 -9.11 9.25 16.44
C GLN A 83 -10.20 9.74 15.49
N THR A 84 -10.80 8.84 14.71
CA THR A 84 -11.84 9.17 13.74
C THR A 84 -13.26 8.85 14.24
N ASN A 85 -13.39 8.31 15.46
CA ASN A 85 -14.65 8.14 16.20
C ASN A 85 -14.83 9.27 17.23
#